data_AF-A0A960E9L1-F1
#
_entry.id   AF-A0A960E9L1-F1
#
_cell.length_a   1.000
_cell.length_b   1.000
_cell.length_c   1.000
_cell.angle_alpha   90.00
_cell.angle_beta   90.00
_cell.angle_gamma   90.00
#
_symmetry.space_group_name_H-M   'P 1'
#
loop_
_entity.id
_entity.type
_entity.pdbx_description
1 polymer ?
#
loop_
_entity_poly.entity_id
_entity_poly.type
_entity_poly.pdbx_seq_one_letter_code
_entity_poly.pdbx_strand_id
1 'polypeptide(L)'
;VGDLAAEIGHALGKSPEWCELMRLAARLHDIGKVAVPDSVLFKTGPLTVEEYEMMKSHTSMGHRILSGNSAPLFQMAAEIAQSHHEWWDGSGYPLGLNHQSIALSGRIVAVADVYDALCSKRPYKRAWAKEEAARFVVSGRNGQFDPDVVDAFVSVLSARDPELGELLK
;
A
#
# COMPACT_ATOMS: atom_id res chain seq x y z
N VAL A 1 5.05 -5.24 -4.38
CA VAL A 1 3.74 -5.00 -3.72
C VAL A 1 2.86 -6.25 -3.62
N GLY A 2 2.31 -6.80 -4.72
CA GLY A 2 1.27 -7.84 -4.64
C GLY A 2 1.64 -9.12 -3.88
N ASP A 3 2.86 -9.65 -4.09
CA ASP A 3 3.29 -10.89 -3.43
C ASP A 3 3.40 -10.70 -1.90
N LEU A 4 3.96 -9.56 -1.46
CA LEU A 4 4.02 -9.20 -0.04
C LEU A 4 2.62 -9.01 0.56
N ALA A 5 1.70 -8.35 -0.16
CA ALA A 5 0.32 -8.17 0.29
C ALA A 5 -0.40 -9.51 0.52
N ALA A 6 -0.20 -10.48 -0.37
CA ALA A 6 -0.76 -11.82 -0.22
C ALA A 6 -0.19 -12.57 1.00
N GLU A 7 1.12 -12.46 1.23
CA GLU A 7 1.78 -13.08 2.39
C GLU A 7 1.32 -12.46 3.71
N ILE A 8 1.14 -11.13 3.76
CA ILE A 8 0.53 -10.45 4.91
C ILE A 8 -0.89 -10.97 5.14
N GLY A 9 -1.69 -11.12 4.06
CA GLY A 9 -3.02 -11.72 4.14
C GLY A 9 -3.01 -13.13 4.74
N HIS A 10 -2.05 -13.96 4.37
CA HIS A 10 -1.88 -15.30 4.95
C HIS A 10 -1.51 -15.24 6.44
N ALA A 11 -0.60 -14.35 6.84
CA ALA A 11 -0.22 -14.15 8.24
C ALA A 11 -1.41 -13.65 9.09
N LEU A 12 -2.36 -12.91 8.50
CA LEU A 12 -3.62 -12.50 9.11
C LEU A 12 -4.72 -13.60 9.10
N GLY A 13 -4.39 -14.82 8.67
CA GLY A 13 -5.31 -15.96 8.67
C GLY A 13 -6.38 -15.92 7.58
N LYS A 14 -6.15 -15.19 6.47
CA LYS A 14 -7.06 -15.21 5.32
C LYS A 14 -6.91 -16.49 4.50
N SER A 15 -7.99 -16.85 3.79
CA SER A 15 -8.01 -18.07 2.98
C SER A 15 -7.05 -17.94 1.80
N PRO A 16 -6.50 -19.06 1.28
CA PRO A 16 -5.62 -19.04 0.12
C PRO A 16 -6.23 -18.35 -1.10
N GLU A 17 -7.54 -18.52 -1.32
CA GLU A 17 -8.26 -17.91 -2.44
C GLU A 17 -8.33 -16.39 -2.29
N TRP A 18 -8.53 -15.90 -1.08
CA TRP A 18 -8.52 -14.46 -0.80
C TRP A 18 -7.12 -13.87 -1.00
N CYS A 19 -6.08 -14.57 -0.55
CA CYS A 19 -4.68 -14.13 -0.72
C CYS A 19 -4.25 -14.14 -2.19
N GLU A 20 -4.72 -15.11 -2.97
CA GLU A 20 -4.55 -15.13 -4.44
C GLU A 20 -5.16 -13.89 -5.07
N LEU A 21 -6.40 -13.58 -4.70
CA LEU A 21 -7.11 -12.40 -5.17
C LEU A 21 -6.38 -11.11 -4.81
N MET A 22 -5.91 -11.02 -3.55
CA MET A 22 -5.08 -9.91 -3.05
C MET A 22 -3.82 -9.73 -3.88
N ARG A 23 -3.11 -10.82 -4.20
CA ARG A 23 -1.86 -10.78 -4.97
C ARG A 23 -2.03 -10.12 -6.33
N LEU A 24 -3.15 -10.42 -6.98
CA LEU A 24 -3.50 -9.89 -8.29
C LEU A 24 -4.04 -8.47 -8.18
N ALA A 25 -5.01 -8.23 -7.28
CA ALA A 25 -5.67 -6.94 -7.10
C ALA A 25 -4.69 -5.83 -6.68
N ALA A 26 -3.76 -6.13 -5.76
CA ALA A 26 -2.77 -5.18 -5.28
C ALA A 26 -1.82 -4.65 -6.37
N ARG A 27 -1.65 -5.36 -7.50
CA ARG A 27 -0.85 -4.87 -8.64
C ARG A 27 -1.54 -3.72 -9.40
N LEU A 28 -2.83 -3.51 -9.15
CA LEU A 28 -3.64 -2.47 -9.79
C LEU A 28 -3.83 -1.22 -8.91
N HIS A 29 -3.22 -1.15 -7.72
CA HIS A 29 -3.41 -0.04 -6.78
C HIS A 29 -3.19 1.34 -7.42
N ASP A 30 -2.19 1.42 -8.31
CA ASP A 30 -1.73 2.63 -8.97
C ASP A 30 -2.31 2.84 -10.37
N ILE A 31 -3.29 2.04 -10.83
CA ILE A 31 -3.79 2.09 -12.21
C ILE A 31 -4.33 3.48 -12.59
N GLY A 32 -4.85 4.23 -11.61
CA GLY A 32 -5.36 5.58 -11.81
C GLY A 32 -4.28 6.62 -12.15
N LYS A 33 -2.98 6.32 -12.02
CA LYS A 33 -1.90 7.22 -12.46
C LYS A 33 -1.95 7.53 -13.95
N VAL A 34 -2.64 6.69 -14.75
CA VAL A 34 -2.93 6.97 -16.17
C VAL A 34 -3.72 8.28 -16.38
N ALA A 35 -4.43 8.75 -15.36
CA ALA A 35 -5.20 10.00 -15.42
C ALA A 35 -4.42 11.21 -14.86
N VAL A 36 -3.21 11.02 -14.35
CA VAL A 36 -2.35 12.11 -13.83
C VAL A 36 -1.55 12.69 -15.00
N PRO A 37 -1.49 14.02 -15.19
CA PRO A 37 -0.70 14.63 -16.26
C PRO A 37 0.78 14.23 -16.20
N ASP A 38 1.38 13.94 -17.35
CA ASP A 38 2.80 13.57 -17.48
C ASP A 38 3.76 14.58 -16.81
N SER A 39 3.44 15.88 -16.88
CA SER A 39 4.22 16.94 -16.24
C SER A 39 4.28 16.84 -14.71
N VAL A 40 3.26 16.23 -14.10
CA VAL A 40 3.18 15.95 -12.66
C VAL A 40 3.76 14.56 -12.37
N LEU A 41 3.36 13.54 -13.14
CA LEU A 41 3.74 12.15 -12.92
C LEU A 41 5.25 11.91 -13.07
N PHE A 42 5.89 12.57 -14.05
CA PHE A 42 7.31 12.41 -14.36
C PHE A 42 8.17 13.57 -13.86
N LYS A 43 7.65 14.42 -12.96
CA LYS A 43 8.41 15.53 -12.40
C LYS A 43 9.62 15.02 -11.62
N THR A 44 10.77 15.66 -11.86
CA THR A 44 12.08 15.26 -11.32
C THR A 44 12.47 15.96 -10.03
N GLY A 45 11.59 16.82 -9.50
CA GLY A 45 11.75 17.58 -8.27
C GLY A 45 10.49 17.50 -7.39
N PRO A 46 10.44 18.25 -6.28
CA PRO A 46 9.29 18.24 -5.40
C PRO A 46 8.04 18.73 -6.15
N LEU A 47 6.90 18.11 -5.82
CA LEU A 47 5.59 18.57 -6.26
C LEU A 47 5.22 19.86 -5.50
N THR A 48 4.56 20.80 -6.18
CA THR A 48 3.84 21.88 -5.49
C THR A 48 2.62 21.31 -4.77
N VAL A 49 1.95 22.12 -3.95
CA VAL A 49 0.72 21.71 -3.27
C VAL A 49 -0.34 21.28 -4.29
N GLU A 50 -0.51 22.05 -5.37
CA GLU A 50 -1.49 21.80 -6.42
C GLU A 50 -1.15 20.53 -7.22
N GLU A 51 0.13 20.33 -7.54
CA GLU A 51 0.60 19.11 -8.20
C GLU A 51 0.44 17.88 -7.31
N TYR A 52 0.63 18.04 -5.99
CA TYR A 52 0.37 16.98 -5.03
C TYR A 52 -1.14 16.64 -4.96
N GLU A 53 -2.03 17.64 -4.96
CA GLU A 53 -3.48 17.42 -5.08
C GLU A 53 -3.85 16.67 -6.37
N MET A 54 -3.22 17.02 -7.49
CA MET A 54 -3.38 16.30 -8.75
C MET A 54 -2.89 14.85 -8.66
N MET A 55 -1.73 14.62 -8.03
CA MET A 55 -1.20 13.27 -7.82
C MET A 55 -2.14 12.43 -6.97
N LYS A 56 -2.71 12.98 -5.88
CA LYS A 56 -3.66 12.25 -5.01
C LYS A 56 -4.90 11.75 -5.76
N SER A 57 -5.29 12.40 -6.85
CA SER A 57 -6.47 12.01 -7.64
C SER A 57 -6.39 10.59 -8.25
N HIS A 58 -5.19 10.00 -8.35
CA HIS A 58 -5.02 8.65 -8.90
C HIS A 58 -5.81 7.59 -8.12
N THR A 59 -6.04 7.77 -6.82
CA THR A 59 -6.80 6.82 -6.01
C THR A 59 -8.26 6.77 -6.45
N SER A 60 -8.91 7.93 -6.48
CA SER A 60 -10.30 8.09 -6.95
C SER A 60 -10.46 7.70 -8.43
N MET A 61 -9.48 8.01 -9.27
CA MET A 61 -9.52 7.62 -10.69
C MET A 61 -9.35 6.11 -10.87
N GLY A 62 -8.42 5.49 -10.13
CA GLY A 62 -8.24 4.04 -10.13
C GLY A 62 -9.50 3.31 -9.68
N HIS A 63 -10.13 3.77 -8.60
CA HIS A 63 -11.42 3.25 -8.16
C HIS A 63 -12.47 3.32 -9.26
N ARG A 64 -12.63 4.49 -9.91
CA ARG A 64 -13.61 4.69 -10.98
C ARG A 64 -13.38 3.79 -12.20
N ILE A 65 -12.11 3.54 -12.55
CA ILE A 65 -11.75 2.63 -13.65
C ILE A 65 -12.16 1.19 -13.33
N LEU A 66 -11.96 0.76 -12.08
CA LEU A 66 -12.12 -0.63 -11.66
C LEU A 66 -13.55 -0.97 -11.19
N SER A 67 -14.28 0.00 -10.63
CA SER A 67 -15.59 -0.22 -9.99
C SER A 67 -16.72 -0.61 -10.96
N GLY A 68 -16.51 -0.49 -12.27
CA GLY A 68 -17.47 -0.88 -13.30
C GLY A 68 -17.61 -2.39 -13.51
N ASN A 69 -16.72 -3.20 -12.93
CA ASN A 69 -16.72 -4.65 -13.09
C ASN A 69 -17.03 -5.35 -11.76
N SER A 70 -18.04 -6.22 -11.76
CA SER A 70 -18.52 -6.94 -10.57
C SER A 70 -17.73 -8.21 -10.24
N ALA A 71 -16.75 -8.61 -11.05
CA ALA A 71 -15.92 -9.75 -10.73
C ALA A 71 -15.07 -9.47 -9.46
N PRO A 72 -14.90 -10.46 -8.56
CA PRO A 72 -14.28 -10.25 -7.25
C PRO A 72 -12.90 -9.58 -7.29
N LEU A 73 -12.10 -9.87 -8.33
CA LEU A 73 -10.80 -9.26 -8.54
C LEU A 73 -10.89 -7.74 -8.70
N PHE A 74 -11.83 -7.27 -9.52
CA PHE A 74 -11.98 -5.85 -9.81
C PHE A 74 -12.62 -5.11 -8.64
N GLN A 75 -13.52 -5.74 -7.89
CA GLN A 75 -14.07 -5.17 -6.66
C GLN A 75 -12.97 -4.94 -5.63
N MET A 76 -12.15 -5.96 -5.34
CA MET A 76 -11.02 -5.81 -4.41
C MET A 76 -9.99 -4.80 -4.93
N ALA A 77 -9.69 -4.80 -6.24
CA ALA A 77 -8.77 -3.83 -6.82
C ALA A 77 -9.32 -2.39 -6.71
N ALA A 78 -10.63 -2.18 -6.88
CA ALA A 78 -11.27 -0.88 -6.73
C ALA A 78 -11.21 -0.38 -5.28
N GLU A 79 -11.42 -1.27 -4.30
CA GLU A 79 -11.22 -0.95 -2.88
C GLU A 79 -9.78 -0.53 -2.60
N ILE A 80 -8.80 -1.31 -3.08
CA ILE A 80 -7.37 -1.04 -2.91
C ILE A 80 -7.00 0.30 -3.54
N ALA A 81 -7.36 0.52 -4.80
CA ALA A 81 -7.05 1.76 -5.50
C ALA A 81 -7.59 2.99 -4.76
N GLN A 82 -8.80 2.88 -4.18
CA GLN A 82 -9.39 3.98 -3.41
C GLN A 82 -8.71 4.22 -2.07
N SER A 83 -8.24 3.17 -1.40
CA SER A 83 -7.95 3.23 0.04
C SER A 83 -6.50 2.96 0.45
N HIS A 84 -5.60 2.59 -0.47
CA HIS A 84 -4.20 2.29 -0.13
C HIS A 84 -3.38 3.51 0.38
N HIS A 85 -3.93 4.72 0.26
CA HIS A 85 -3.37 5.94 0.85
C HIS A 85 -4.19 6.50 2.02
N GLU A 86 -5.23 5.78 2.47
CA GLU A 86 -5.88 6.07 3.75
C GLU A 86 -4.96 5.63 4.89
N TRP A 87 -4.93 6.41 5.96
CA TRP A 87 -4.07 6.16 7.10
C TRP A 87 -4.92 5.76 8.30
N TRP A 88 -4.39 4.86 9.11
CA TRP A 88 -5.12 4.29 10.24
C TRP A 88 -5.70 5.35 11.19
N ASP A 89 -5.00 6.48 11.36
CA ASP A 89 -5.40 7.63 12.17
C ASP A 89 -6.42 8.59 11.52
N GLY A 90 -6.78 8.39 10.25
CA GLY A 90 -7.70 9.24 9.50
C GLY A 90 -7.11 10.46 8.82
N SER A 91 -5.78 10.66 8.87
CA SER A 91 -5.11 11.78 8.20
C SER A 91 -4.72 11.51 6.74
N GLY A 92 -5.05 10.31 6.23
CA GLY A 92 -4.83 9.91 4.85
C GLY A 92 -5.86 10.48 3.86
N TYR A 93 -5.84 9.94 2.63
CA TYR A 93 -6.67 10.42 1.52
C TYR A 93 -7.14 9.24 0.65
N PRO A 94 -8.20 9.39 -0.17
CA PRO A 94 -8.94 10.62 -0.51
C PRO A 94 -10.16 10.92 0.36
N LEU A 95 -10.64 9.97 1.17
CA LEU A 95 -11.88 10.07 1.92
C LEU A 95 -11.66 10.39 3.41
N GLY A 96 -10.43 10.24 3.92
CA GLY A 96 -10.13 10.47 5.34
C GLY A 96 -10.72 9.38 6.22
N LEU A 97 -10.71 8.14 5.72
CA LEU A 97 -11.18 6.97 6.48
C LEU A 97 -10.18 6.65 7.57
N ASN A 98 -10.66 6.17 8.71
CA ASN A 98 -9.83 5.73 9.82
C ASN A 98 -10.17 4.30 10.24
N HIS A 99 -9.23 3.68 10.96
CA HIS A 99 -9.40 2.37 11.57
C HIS A 99 -10.05 1.32 10.64
N GLN A 100 -11.11 0.66 11.11
CA GLN A 100 -11.80 -0.40 10.38
C GLN A 100 -12.75 0.13 9.29
N SER A 101 -12.94 1.45 9.17
CA SER A 101 -13.61 2.02 8.00
C SER A 101 -12.76 1.90 6.74
N ILE A 102 -11.44 1.73 6.89
CA ILE A 102 -10.52 1.38 5.79
C ILE A 102 -10.68 -0.12 5.50
N ALA A 103 -10.97 -0.46 4.25
CA ALA A 103 -11.00 -1.84 3.80
C ALA A 103 -9.67 -2.54 4.15
N LEU A 104 -9.75 -3.78 4.65
CA LEU A 104 -8.54 -4.52 5.02
C LEU A 104 -7.56 -4.66 3.85
N SER A 105 -8.11 -4.76 2.64
CA SER A 105 -7.36 -4.79 1.40
C SER A 105 -6.49 -3.54 1.21
N GLY A 106 -7.06 -2.35 1.43
CA GLY A 106 -6.32 -1.08 1.44
C GLY A 106 -5.25 -1.01 2.52
N ARG A 107 -5.57 -1.42 3.75
CA ARG A 107 -4.63 -1.41 4.89
C ARG A 107 -3.39 -2.27 4.64
N ILE A 108 -3.58 -3.46 4.05
CA ILE A 108 -2.48 -4.36 3.68
C ILE A 108 -1.62 -3.75 2.56
N VAL A 109 -2.26 -3.19 1.53
CA VAL A 109 -1.51 -2.60 0.41
C VAL A 109 -0.78 -1.34 0.83
N ALA A 110 -1.30 -0.52 1.75
CA ALA A 110 -0.60 0.63 2.29
C ALA A 110 0.78 0.25 2.88
N VAL A 111 0.83 -0.84 3.67
CA VAL A 111 2.08 -1.37 4.22
C VAL A 111 2.99 -1.93 3.11
N ALA A 112 2.44 -2.78 2.25
CA ALA A 112 3.21 -3.45 1.21
C ALA A 112 3.79 -2.47 0.17
N ASP A 113 3.05 -1.43 -0.19
CA ASP A 113 3.47 -0.39 -1.14
C ASP A 113 4.56 0.50 -0.54
N VAL A 114 4.39 1.00 0.69
CA VAL A 114 5.42 1.84 1.32
C VAL A 114 6.73 1.08 1.49
N TYR A 115 6.69 -0.18 1.95
CA TYR A 115 7.90 -0.98 2.08
C TYR A 115 8.61 -1.21 0.73
N ASP A 116 7.85 -1.57 -0.31
CA ASP A 116 8.36 -1.79 -1.68
C ASP A 116 8.96 -0.50 -2.26
N ALA A 117 8.27 0.63 -2.08
CA ALA A 117 8.71 1.95 -2.51
C ALA A 117 10.01 2.42 -1.84
N LEU A 118 10.24 2.07 -0.58
CA LEU A 118 11.47 2.39 0.16
C LEU A 118 12.63 1.46 -0.22
N CYS A 119 12.36 0.17 -0.43
CA CYS A 119 13.37 -0.81 -0.85
C CYS A 119 13.75 -0.68 -2.34
N SER A 120 12.92 -0.04 -3.15
CA SER A 120 13.16 0.12 -4.59
C SER A 120 14.04 1.32 -4.91
N LYS A 121 14.99 1.14 -5.83
CA LYS A 121 15.83 2.25 -6.33
C LYS A 121 14.97 3.18 -7.20
N ARG A 122 14.95 4.47 -6.88
CA ARG A 122 14.30 5.52 -7.69
C ARG A 122 15.35 6.43 -8.34
N PRO A 123 15.03 7.13 -9.44
CA PRO A 123 16.00 8.02 -10.12
C PRO A 123 16.67 9.05 -9.19
N TYR A 124 15.98 9.45 -8.12
CA TYR A 124 16.44 10.48 -7.18
C TYR A 124 16.77 9.97 -5.77
N LYS A 125 16.65 8.66 -5.50
CA LYS A 125 16.84 8.10 -4.15
C LYS A 125 17.47 6.70 -4.21
N ARG A 126 18.54 6.49 -3.44
CA ARG A 126 19.06 5.13 -3.21
C ARG A 126 18.00 4.31 -2.47
N ALA A 127 17.89 3.04 -2.85
CA ALA A 127 17.09 2.08 -2.09
C ALA A 127 17.55 2.08 -0.63
N TRP A 128 16.60 2.08 0.31
CA TRP A 128 16.88 1.88 1.72
C TRP A 128 17.32 0.44 1.97
N ALA A 129 18.06 0.22 3.06
CA ALA A 129 18.26 -1.14 3.54
C ALA A 129 16.91 -1.72 3.98
N LYS A 130 16.72 -3.05 3.80
CA LYS A 130 15.47 -3.73 4.18
C LYS A 130 15.10 -3.46 5.65
N GLU A 131 16.08 -3.48 6.53
CA GLU A 131 15.93 -3.16 7.96
C GLU A 131 15.40 -1.74 8.19
N GLU A 132 15.99 -0.75 7.51
CA GLU A 132 15.58 0.65 7.63
C GLU A 132 14.14 0.86 7.14
N ALA A 133 13.80 0.27 5.99
CA ALA A 133 12.45 0.31 5.44
C ALA A 133 11.43 -0.39 6.36
N ALA A 134 11.79 -1.55 6.91
CA ALA A 134 10.93 -2.28 7.84
C ALA A 134 10.72 -1.51 9.15
N ARG A 135 11.77 -0.92 9.72
CA ARG A 135 11.67 -0.06 10.92
C ARG A 135 10.79 1.15 10.69
N PHE A 136 10.84 1.76 9.51
CA PHE A 136 9.94 2.85 9.16
C PHE A 136 8.48 2.42 9.19
N VAL A 137 8.16 1.28 8.58
CA VAL A 137 6.80 0.71 8.62
C VAL A 137 6.36 0.43 10.06
N VAL A 138 7.23 -0.19 10.87
CA VAL A 138 6.93 -0.46 12.29
C VAL A 138 6.70 0.82 13.07
N SER A 139 7.48 1.88 12.83
CA SER A 139 7.31 3.18 13.48
C SER A 139 6.00 3.89 13.13
N GLY A 140 5.40 3.56 11.99
CA GLY A 140 4.11 4.08 11.55
C GLY A 140 2.90 3.36 12.14
N ARG A 141 3.10 2.35 13.00
CA ARG A 141 2.04 1.62 13.72
C ARG A 141 1.12 2.59 14.46
N ASN A 142 -0.20 2.35 14.40
CA ASN A 142 -1.26 3.18 14.98
C ASN A 142 -1.42 4.60 14.40
N GLY A 143 -0.52 5.05 13.52
CA GLY A 143 -0.64 6.31 12.80
C GLY A 143 -1.00 6.05 11.34
N GLN A 144 0.03 5.86 10.51
CA GLN A 144 -0.16 5.53 9.11
C GLN A 144 -0.74 4.12 8.92
N PHE A 145 -0.27 3.14 9.71
CA PHE A 145 -0.54 1.73 9.49
C PHE A 145 -1.35 1.09 10.62
N ASP A 146 -2.23 0.18 10.21
CA ASP A 146 -2.97 -0.70 11.12
C ASP A 146 -1.99 -1.57 11.92
N PRO A 147 -2.07 -1.59 13.27
CA PRO A 147 -1.19 -2.39 14.10
C PRO A 147 -1.21 -3.89 13.78
N ASP A 148 -2.37 -4.47 13.49
CA ASP A 148 -2.48 -5.91 13.21
C ASP A 148 -1.80 -6.25 11.88
N VAL A 149 -1.89 -5.35 10.89
CA VAL A 149 -1.23 -5.50 9.60
C VAL A 149 0.30 -5.34 9.74
N VAL A 150 0.76 -4.42 10.58
CA VAL A 150 2.19 -4.27 10.89
C VAL A 150 2.74 -5.53 11.56
N ASP A 151 2.01 -6.12 12.52
CA ASP A 151 2.42 -7.36 13.20
C ASP A 151 2.54 -8.53 12.22
N ALA A 152 1.56 -8.67 11.31
CA ALA A 152 1.60 -9.65 10.24
C ALA A 152 2.77 -9.41 9.28
N PHE A 153 3.02 -8.16 8.89
CA PHE A 153 4.17 -7.79 8.06
C PHE A 153 5.51 -8.15 8.71
N VAL A 154 5.70 -7.86 10.00
CA VAL A 154 6.92 -8.24 10.74
C VAL A 154 7.08 -9.76 10.79
N SER A 155 5.99 -10.50 10.99
CA SER A 155 5.99 -11.96 10.97
C SER A 155 6.42 -12.52 9.61
N VAL A 156 5.91 -11.94 8.52
CA VAL A 156 6.30 -12.30 7.14
C VAL A 156 7.79 -12.03 6.89
N LEU A 157 8.29 -10.86 7.29
CA LEU A 157 9.72 -10.55 7.13
C LEU A 157 10.61 -11.46 7.96
N SER A 158 10.22 -11.78 9.19
CA SER A 158 10.94 -12.70 10.06
C SER A 158 11.02 -14.12 9.48
N ALA A 159 9.95 -14.56 8.82
CA ALA A 159 9.93 -15.86 8.13
C ALA A 159 10.82 -15.88 6.88
N ARG A 160 10.93 -14.76 6.17
CA ARG A 160 11.81 -14.61 4.99
C ARG A 160 13.28 -14.48 5.37
N ASP A 161 13.54 -13.79 6.48
CA ASP A 161 14.88 -13.41 6.95
C ASP A 161 14.86 -13.36 8.49
N PRO A 162 15.25 -14.47 9.16
CA PRO A 162 15.21 -14.56 10.62
C PRO A 162 16.10 -13.53 11.33
N GLU A 163 17.22 -13.11 10.72
CA GLU A 163 18.12 -12.11 11.29
C GLU A 163 17.45 -10.73 11.30
N LEU A 164 16.74 -10.39 10.21
CA LEU A 164 15.92 -9.18 10.14
C LEU A 164 14.76 -9.22 11.15
N GLY A 165 14.17 -10.40 11.38
CA GLY A 165 13.10 -10.59 12.36
C GLY A 165 13.52 -10.27 13.80
N GLU A 166 14.70 -10.69 14.23
CA GLU A 166 15.23 -10.35 15.56
C GLU A 166 15.45 -8.84 15.75
N LEU A 167 15.78 -8.11 14.68
CA LEU A 167 16.01 -6.66 14.71
C LEU A 167 14.73 -5.82 14.75
N LEU A 168 13.57 -6.43 14.52
CA LEU A 168 12.26 -5.78 14.46
C LEU A 168 11.38 -6.06 15.69
N LYS A 169 11.83 -6.94 16.60
CA LYS A 169 11.23 -7.15 17.93
C LYS A 169 11.54 -5.98 18.87
#